data_AF-A0A950TNQ7-F1
#
_entry.id   AF-A0A950TNQ7-F1
#
_cell.length_a   1.000
_cell.length_b   1.000
_cell.length_c   1.000
_cell.angle_alpha   90.00
_cell.angle_beta   90.00
_cell.angle_gamma   90.00
#
_symmetry.space_group_name_H-M   'P 1'
#
loop_
_entity.id
_entity.type
_entity.pdbx_description
1 polymer ?
#
loop_
_entity_poly.entity_id
_entity_poly.type
_entity_poly.pdbx_seq_one_letter_code
_entity_poly.pdbx_strand_id
1 'polypeptide(L)'
;AAHANLKATGRENAWELLQEVDALLASKEWVLGSCYSVADPYTLVIYGWGKGHAMPVEQLESYTAFKNRMLQRPAVRTVLEREESRLFQGGP
;
A
#
# COMPACT_ATOMS: atom_id res chain seq x y z
N ALA A 1 -10.40 29.03 2.81
CA ALA A 1 -11.54 28.09 2.92
C ALA A 1 -11.53 27.04 1.79
N ALA A 2 -11.61 27.42 0.51
CA ALA A 2 -11.67 26.47 -0.61
C ALA A 2 -10.51 25.42 -0.65
N HIS A 3 -9.27 25.83 -0.37
CA HIS A 3 -8.11 24.91 -0.40
C HIS A 3 -8.13 23.88 0.74
N ALA A 4 -8.70 24.22 1.90
CA ALA A 4 -8.77 23.30 3.04
C ALA A 4 -9.82 22.20 2.79
N ASN A 5 -10.99 22.57 2.28
CA ASN A 5 -12.03 21.62 1.92
C ASN A 5 -11.56 20.66 0.83
N LEU A 6 -10.85 21.15 -0.20
CA LEU A 6 -10.31 20.30 -1.26
C LEU A 6 -9.33 19.23 -0.73
N LYS A 7 -8.46 19.60 0.23
CA LYS A 7 -7.54 18.64 0.86
C LYS A 7 -8.28 17.60 1.71
N ALA A 8 -9.33 18.02 2.43
CA ALA A 8 -10.14 17.12 3.24
C ALA A 8 -10.86 16.08 2.36
N THR A 9 -11.58 16.53 1.32
CA THR A 9 -12.25 15.64 0.36
C THR A 9 -11.26 14.72 -0.35
N GLY A 10 -10.08 15.22 -0.73
CA GLY A 10 -9.04 14.39 -1.34
C GLY A 10 -8.54 13.28 -0.40
N ARG A 11 -8.42 13.57 0.89
CA ARG A 11 -8.02 12.57 1.90
C ARG A 11 -9.11 11.52 2.13
N GLU A 12 -10.37 11.93 2.16
CA GLU A 12 -11.53 11.02 2.27
C GLU A 12 -11.59 10.07 1.07
N ASN A 13 -11.56 10.61 -0.15
CA ASN A 13 -11.58 9.81 -1.37
C ASN A 13 -10.38 8.84 -1.44
N ALA A 14 -9.19 9.30 -1.06
CA ALA A 14 -8.02 8.44 -1.02
C ALA A 14 -8.18 7.30 0.00
N TRP A 15 -8.81 7.57 1.14
CA TRP A 15 -9.07 6.54 2.14
C TRP A 15 -10.07 5.49 1.63
N GLU A 16 -11.15 5.92 0.98
CA GLU A 16 -12.13 5.02 0.33
C GLU A 16 -11.46 4.11 -0.72
N LEU A 17 -10.60 4.68 -1.58
CA LEU A 17 -9.87 3.91 -2.58
C LEU A 17 -8.91 2.89 -1.97
N LEU A 18 -8.27 3.21 -0.84
CA LEU A 18 -7.42 2.25 -0.13
C LEU A 18 -8.24 1.10 0.47
N GLN A 19 -9.44 1.37 0.97
CA GLN A 19 -10.37 0.33 1.43
C GLN A 19 -10.86 -0.55 0.27
N GLU A 20 -11.08 0.02 -0.91
CA GLU A 20 -11.44 -0.75 -2.10
C GLU A 20 -10.30 -1.71 -2.49
N VAL A 21 -9.04 -1.25 -2.46
CA VAL A 21 -7.88 -2.12 -2.70
C VAL A 21 -7.80 -3.24 -1.67
N ASP A 22 -8.06 -2.97 -0.40
CA ASP A 22 -8.11 -3.99 0.65
C ASP A 22 -9.17 -5.06 0.36
N ALA A 23 -10.40 -4.63 0.03
CA ALA A 23 -11.48 -5.54 -0.33
C ALA A 23 -11.17 -6.38 -1.59
N LEU A 24 -10.53 -5.78 -2.59
CA LEU A 24 -10.08 -6.48 -3.80
C LEU A 24 -9.03 -7.55 -3.50
N LEU A 25 -8.14 -7.30 -2.53
CA LEU A 25 -7.08 -8.23 -2.11
C LEU A 25 -7.57 -9.32 -1.16
N ALA A 26 -8.74 -9.16 -0.52
CA ALA A 26 -9.26 -10.13 0.45
C ALA A 26 -9.46 -11.55 -0.12
N SER A 27 -9.70 -11.67 -1.43
CA SER A 27 -9.87 -12.95 -2.12
C SER A 27 -8.75 -13.27 -3.13
N LYS A 28 -7.67 -12.48 -3.15
CA LYS A 28 -6.61 -12.60 -4.16
C LYS A 28 -5.23 -12.68 -3.54
N GLU A 29 -4.39 -13.55 -4.08
CA GLU A 29 -2.99 -13.63 -3.67
C GLU A 29 -2.17 -12.45 -4.23
N TRP A 30 -2.47 -12.05 -5.46
CA TRP A 30 -1.85 -10.94 -6.18
C TRP A 30 -2.95 -10.10 -6.83
N VAL A 31 -2.64 -8.87 -7.25
CA VAL A 31 -3.65 -7.91 -7.72
C VAL A 31 -4.53 -8.48 -8.86
N LEU A 32 -3.92 -9.30 -9.73
CA LEU A 32 -4.58 -9.96 -10.87
C LEU A 32 -4.98 -11.42 -10.61
N GLY A 33 -5.08 -11.86 -9.36
CA GLY A 33 -5.52 -13.21 -8.98
C GLY A 33 -4.41 -14.03 -8.32
N SER A 34 -4.00 -15.13 -8.95
CA SER A 34 -2.99 -16.05 -8.41
C SER A 34 -1.57 -15.81 -8.95
N CYS A 35 -1.42 -14.95 -9.95
CA CYS A 35 -0.12 -14.69 -10.58
C CYS A 35 0.40 -13.29 -10.23
N TYR A 36 1.65 -13.23 -9.80
CA TYR A 36 2.39 -11.96 -9.66
C TYR A 36 2.50 -11.25 -11.02
N SER A 37 2.36 -9.94 -11.02
CA SER A 37 2.30 -9.08 -12.19
C SER A 37 2.95 -7.71 -11.92
N VAL A 38 2.97 -6.86 -12.94
CA VAL A 38 3.45 -5.47 -12.80
C VAL A 38 2.52 -4.62 -11.91
N ALA A 39 1.27 -5.05 -11.70
CA ALA A 39 0.33 -4.32 -10.85
C ALA A 39 0.74 -4.38 -9.37
N ASP A 40 1.33 -5.48 -8.93
CA ASP A 40 1.70 -5.71 -7.53
C ASP A 40 2.74 -4.71 -6.98
N PRO A 41 3.89 -4.45 -7.64
CA PRO A 41 4.82 -3.43 -7.17
C PRO A 41 4.21 -2.02 -7.23
N TYR A 42 3.33 -1.72 -8.18
CA TYR A 42 2.65 -0.42 -8.23
C TYR A 42 1.67 -0.25 -7.05
N THR A 43 0.91 -1.30 -6.74
CA THR A 43 0.05 -1.35 -5.55
C THR A 43 0.87 -1.21 -4.27
N LEU A 44 2.06 -1.80 -4.16
CA LEU A 44 2.94 -1.60 -3.00
C LEU A 44 3.36 -0.12 -2.82
N VAL A 45 3.63 0.60 -3.91
CA VAL A 45 3.96 2.04 -3.87
C VAL A 45 2.80 2.85 -3.27
N ILE A 46 1.56 2.55 -3.67
CA ILE A 46 0.35 3.21 -3.14
C ILE A 46 0.22 3.00 -1.63
N TYR A 47 0.47 1.78 -1.13
CA TYR A 47 0.52 1.51 0.32
C TYR A 47 1.56 2.39 1.02
N GLY A 48 2.76 2.51 0.43
CA GLY A 48 3.82 3.39 0.90
C GLY A 48 3.44 4.87 0.95
N TRP A 49 2.68 5.35 -0.02
CA TRP A 49 2.16 6.72 0.00
C TRP A 49 1.10 6.91 1.07
N GLY A 50 0.17 5.97 1.25
CA GLY A 50 -0.83 6.01 2.32
C GLY A 50 -0.17 6.11 3.70
N LYS A 51 0.80 5.23 3.97
CA LYS A 51 1.61 5.29 5.21
C LYS A 51 2.32 6.64 5.38
N GLY A 52 2.92 7.16 4.30
CA GLY A 52 3.61 8.46 4.32
C GLY A 52 2.70 9.67 4.59
N HIS A 53 1.42 9.57 4.24
CA HIS A 53 0.41 10.61 4.50
C HIS A 53 -0.35 10.38 5.82
N ALA A 54 0.18 9.53 6.71
CA ALA A 54 -0.45 9.16 7.98
C ALA A 54 -1.91 8.69 7.81
N MET A 55 -2.19 7.97 6.72
CA MET A 55 -3.42 7.20 6.60
C MET A 55 -3.24 5.88 7.36
N PRO A 56 -4.29 5.35 8.02
CA PRO A 56 -4.17 4.15 8.84
C PRO A 56 -4.18 2.87 7.99
N VAL A 57 -3.27 2.77 7.02
CA VAL A 57 -3.18 1.64 6.07
C VAL A 57 -2.86 0.32 6.76
N GLU A 58 -2.27 0.36 7.95
CA GLU A 58 -2.05 -0.82 8.79
C GLU A 58 -3.35 -1.43 9.32
N GLN A 59 -4.49 -0.71 9.29
CA GLN A 59 -5.81 -1.25 9.61
C GLN A 59 -6.44 -2.04 8.45
N LEU A 60 -5.87 -1.93 7.24
CA LEU A 60 -6.31 -2.66 6.05
C LEU A 60 -5.63 -4.02 6.05
N GLU A 61 -6.34 -5.04 6.52
CA GLU A 61 -5.78 -6.37 6.82
C GLU A 61 -5.22 -7.05 5.56
N SER A 62 -6.02 -7.15 4.50
CA SER A 62 -5.68 -7.83 3.25
C SER A 62 -4.55 -7.11 2.52
N TYR A 63 -4.59 -5.77 2.53
CA TYR A 63 -3.57 -4.94 1.93
C TYR A 63 -2.25 -4.99 2.72
N THR A 64 -2.32 -5.02 4.05
CA THR A 64 -1.13 -5.21 4.90
C THR A 64 -0.53 -6.60 4.74
N ALA A 65 -1.36 -7.64 4.62
CA ALA A 65 -0.91 -9.00 4.30
C ALA A 65 -0.24 -9.07 2.93
N PHE A 66 -0.82 -8.42 1.91
CA PHE A 66 -0.21 -8.25 0.59
C PHE A 66 1.17 -7.55 0.67
N LYS A 67 1.26 -6.43 1.40
CA LYS A 67 2.55 -5.74 1.62
C LYS A 67 3.57 -6.66 2.29
N ASN A 68 3.17 -7.43 3.30
CA ASN A 68 4.06 -8.37 3.98
C ASN A 68 4.54 -9.48 3.04
N ARG A 69 3.68 -9.99 2.15
CA ARG A 69 4.05 -10.96 1.10
C ARG A 69 5.06 -10.36 0.13
N MET A 70 4.87 -9.11 -0.28
CA MET A 70 5.83 -8.38 -1.13
C MET A 70 7.21 -8.27 -0.47
N LEU A 71 7.29 -8.01 0.83
CA LEU A 71 8.56 -7.92 1.59
C LEU A 71 9.33 -9.25 1.71
N GLN A 72 8.68 -10.39 1.42
CA GLN A 72 9.36 -11.68 1.33
C GLN A 72 10.13 -11.86 0.00
N ARG A 73 9.88 -11.01 -1.00
CA ARG A 73 10.57 -11.09 -2.30
C ARG A 73 11.94 -10.42 -2.22
N PRO A 74 13.06 -11.10 -2.55
CA PRO A 74 14.40 -10.51 -2.45
C PRO A 74 14.56 -9.21 -3.23
N ALA A 75 14.08 -9.16 -4.47
CA ALA A 75 14.17 -7.96 -5.31
C ALA A 75 13.43 -6.75 -4.72
N VAL A 76 12.25 -6.98 -4.10
CA VAL A 76 11.49 -5.92 -3.43
C VAL A 76 12.27 -5.39 -2.24
N ARG A 77 12.78 -6.30 -1.39
CA ARG A 77 13.60 -5.94 -0.23
C ARG A 77 14.83 -5.11 -0.62
N THR A 78 15.60 -5.58 -1.60
CA THR A 78 16.80 -4.87 -2.09
C THR A 78 16.49 -3.43 -2.51
N VAL A 79 15.38 -3.22 -3.24
CA VAL A 79 15.01 -1.87 -3.69
C VAL A 79 14.53 -1.02 -2.52
N LEU A 80 13.67 -1.54 -1.64
CA LEU A 80 13.17 -0.79 -0.50
C LEU A 80 14.28 -0.43 0.50
N GLU A 81 15.28 -1.28 0.68
CA GLU A 81 16.49 -0.99 1.45
C GLU A 81 17.28 0.14 0.80
N ARG A 82 17.56 0.05 -0.52
CA ARG A 82 18.30 1.07 -1.28
C ARG A 82 17.61 2.43 -1.25
N GLU A 83 16.28 2.44 -1.24
CA GLU A 83 15.46 3.65 -1.24
C GLU A 83 15.14 4.14 0.18
N GLU A 84 15.70 3.50 1.22
CA GLU A 84 15.42 3.80 2.63
C GLU A 84 13.91 3.86 2.93
N SER A 85 13.15 2.97 2.29
CA SER A 85 11.70 3.05 2.27
C SER A 85 11.10 2.85 3.65
N ARG A 86 10.12 3.70 3.99
CA ARG A 86 9.30 3.59 5.22
C ARG A 86 8.51 2.28 5.35
N LEU A 87 8.42 1.50 4.27
CA LEU A 87 7.82 0.17 4.28
C LEU A 87 8.76 -0.90 4.82
N PHE A 88 10.06 -0.62 4.75
CA PHE A 88 11.13 -1.49 5.20
C PHE A 88 11.75 -1.04 6.53
N GLN A 89 11.57 0.22 6.92
CA GLN A 89 11.92 0.72 8.25
C GLN A 89 11.02 0.08 9.32
N GLY A 90 11.49 -1.07 9.83
CA GLY A 90 10.85 -1.94 10.82
C GLY A 90 11.48 -3.34 10.91
N GLY A 91 12.77 -3.48 10.57
CA GLY A 91 13.57 -4.64 11.00
C GLY A 91 13.87 -4.53 12.50
N PRO A 92 14.11 -5.67 13.18
CA PRO A 92 13.80 -5.94 14.59
C PRO A 92 14.03 -4.79 15.57
#